data_AF-A0A6B3B5Q9-F1
#
_entry.id   AF-A0A6B3B5Q9-F1
#
_cell.length_a   1.000
_cell.length_b   1.000
_cell.length_c   1.000
_cell.angle_alpha   90.00
_cell.angle_beta   90.00
_cell.angle_gamma   90.00
#
_symmetry.space_group_name_H-M   'P 1'
#
loop_
_entity.id
_entity.type
_entity.pdbx_description
1 polymer ?
#
loop_
_entity_poly.entity_id
_entity_poly.type
_entity_poly.pdbx_seq_one_letter_code
_entity_poly.pdbx_strand_id
1 'polypeptide(L)'
;MGAAASAARWTVEQVLALAPDDASRKAGNKLGAAGSWSDTGWDVTGGVWGLCKGSGSKPYRTVVDTTGPAYKCSCPSRKFPCKHALGLLLLRAADDAAVPAGSPPDWAEEWLTGRRARAETKARPAGDEGAAG
;
A
#
# COMPACT_ATOMS: atom_id res chain seq x y z
N MET A 1 15.05 -23.50 -10.54
CA MET A 1 13.67 -22.98 -10.37
C MET A 1 13.79 -21.64 -9.68
N GLY A 2 13.78 -20.55 -10.46
CA GLY A 2 14.02 -19.20 -9.95
C GLY A 2 12.83 -18.72 -9.13
N ALA A 3 13.08 -18.39 -7.86
CA ALA A 3 12.10 -17.71 -7.03
C ALA A 3 11.86 -16.33 -7.65
N ALA A 4 10.68 -16.14 -8.27
CA ALA A 4 10.16 -14.79 -8.46
C ALA A 4 10.11 -14.19 -7.06
N ALA A 5 10.92 -13.16 -6.81
CA ALA A 5 10.96 -12.48 -5.53
C ALA A 5 9.53 -12.01 -5.24
N SER A 6 8.85 -12.70 -4.32
CA SER A 6 7.60 -12.23 -3.75
C SER A 6 7.86 -10.79 -3.32
N ALA A 7 7.03 -9.84 -3.74
CA ALA A 7 7.21 -8.47 -3.31
C ALA A 7 7.34 -8.44 -1.78
N ALA A 8 8.55 -8.13 -1.33
CA ALA A 8 9.03 -8.57 -0.04
C ALA A 8 8.07 -8.08 1.05
N ARG A 9 7.61 -9.02 1.87
CA ARG A 9 6.87 -8.68 3.07
C ARG A 9 7.75 -7.80 3.94
N TRP A 10 7.30 -6.59 4.23
CA TRP A 10 8.00 -5.72 5.16
C TRP A 10 7.88 -6.24 6.58
N THR A 11 8.94 -6.08 7.36
CA THR A 11 8.92 -6.36 8.80
C THR A 11 8.08 -5.32 9.53
N VAL A 12 7.57 -5.67 10.70
CA VAL A 12 6.84 -4.74 11.58
C VAL A 12 7.66 -3.47 11.83
N GLU A 13 8.96 -3.61 12.09
CA GLU A 13 9.87 -2.49 12.35
C GLU A 13 10.00 -1.55 11.14
N GLN A 14 10.17 -2.10 9.93
CA GLN A 14 10.18 -1.32 8.69
C GLN A 14 8.88 -0.53 8.51
N VAL A 15 7.73 -1.14 8.80
CA VAL A 15 6.43 -0.46 8.68
C VAL A 15 6.30 0.66 9.71
N LEU A 16 6.70 0.44 10.96
CA LEU A 16 6.63 1.46 12.02
C LEU A 16 7.57 2.64 11.78
N ALA A 17 8.68 2.43 11.05
CA ALA A 17 9.60 3.48 10.63
C ALA A 17 8.99 4.44 9.60
N LEU A 18 7.95 4.01 8.86
CA LEU A 18 7.25 4.84 7.87
C LEU A 18 6.27 5.83 8.50
N ALA A 19 5.93 5.66 9.78
CA ALA A 19 4.92 6.48 10.43
C ALA A 19 5.35 7.95 10.48
N PRO A 20 4.50 8.90 10.02
CA PRO A 20 4.86 10.31 9.98
C PRO A 20 4.93 10.95 11.38
N ASP A 21 4.36 10.30 12.39
CA ASP A 21 4.37 10.71 13.79
C ASP A 21 3.94 9.56 14.71
N ASP A 22 4.19 9.73 16.01
CA ASP A 22 3.91 8.74 17.06
C ASP A 22 2.41 8.39 17.17
N ALA A 23 1.51 9.36 16.94
CA ALA A 23 0.08 9.11 17.01
C ALA A 23 -0.39 8.25 15.83
N SER A 24 0.14 8.50 14.63
CA SER A 24 -0.08 7.66 13.45
C SER A 24 0.46 6.25 13.65
N ARG A 25 1.66 6.13 14.24
CA ARG A 25 2.26 4.83 14.60
C ARG A 25 1.36 4.03 15.54
N LYS A 26 0.96 4.62 16.66
CA LYS A 26 0.09 3.96 17.66
C LYS A 26 -1.27 3.59 17.07
N ALA A 27 -1.86 4.47 16.27
CA ALA A 27 -3.14 4.21 15.62
C ALA A 27 -3.04 3.12 14.54
N GLY A 28 -1.96 3.10 13.76
CA GLY A 28 -1.68 2.05 12.78
C GLY A 28 -1.51 0.69 13.45
N ASN A 29 -0.75 0.63 14.55
CA ASN A 29 -0.55 -0.62 15.30
C ASN A 29 -1.86 -1.22 15.82
N LYS A 30 -2.79 -0.38 16.31
CA LYS A 30 -4.13 -0.84 16.71
C LYS A 30 -4.94 -1.41 15.55
N LEU A 31 -4.74 -0.88 14.34
CA LEU A 31 -5.38 -1.38 13.14
C LEU A 31 -4.67 -2.58 12.53
N GLY A 32 -3.46 -2.93 12.96
CA GLY A 32 -2.72 -4.11 12.47
C GLY A 32 -3.31 -5.46 12.88
N ALA A 33 -4.50 -5.49 13.51
CA ALA A 33 -5.23 -6.69 13.88
C ALA A 33 -6.33 -7.02 12.86
N ALA A 34 -6.50 -8.30 12.53
CA ALA A 34 -7.38 -8.78 11.46
C ALA A 34 -8.85 -8.32 11.59
N GLY A 35 -9.36 -8.13 12.81
CA GLY A 35 -10.79 -7.83 13.04
C GLY A 35 -11.30 -6.50 12.46
N SER A 36 -10.43 -5.59 12.04
CA SER A 36 -10.82 -4.33 11.39
C SER A 36 -10.81 -4.38 9.87
N TRP A 37 -10.38 -5.49 9.27
CA TRP A 37 -10.13 -5.63 7.84
C TRP A 37 -10.98 -6.69 7.18
N SER A 38 -11.31 -6.44 5.92
CA SER A 38 -11.96 -7.39 5.02
C SER A 38 -11.44 -7.18 3.59
N ASP A 39 -11.69 -8.14 2.70
CA ASP A 39 -11.30 -8.06 1.28
C ASP A 39 -9.82 -7.68 1.13
N THR A 40 -8.98 -8.30 1.96
CA THR A 40 -7.54 -8.09 2.01
C THR A 40 -6.84 -8.98 1.00
N GLY A 41 -5.73 -8.50 0.47
CA GLY A 41 -4.86 -9.33 -0.34
C GLY A 41 -3.55 -8.65 -0.71
N TRP A 42 -2.67 -9.44 -1.28
CA TRP A 42 -1.45 -8.96 -1.92
C TRP A 42 -1.19 -9.69 -3.21
N ASP A 43 -0.41 -9.05 -4.09
CA ASP A 43 0.06 -9.65 -5.33
C ASP A 43 1.59 -9.69 -5.39
N VAL A 44 2.12 -10.56 -6.27
CA VAL A 44 3.55 -10.74 -6.45
C VAL A 44 4.28 -9.50 -6.97
N THR A 45 3.55 -8.53 -7.52
CA THR A 45 4.10 -7.28 -8.07
C THR A 45 4.29 -6.19 -7.02
N GLY A 46 3.82 -6.41 -5.79
CA GLY A 46 3.96 -5.47 -4.66
C GLY A 46 2.72 -4.68 -4.34
N GLY A 47 1.58 -5.02 -4.93
CA GLY A 47 0.28 -4.53 -4.48
C GLY A 47 -0.12 -5.15 -3.15
N VAL A 48 -0.59 -4.34 -2.22
CA VAL A 48 -1.28 -4.77 -0.99
C VAL A 48 -2.56 -3.95 -0.85
N TRP A 49 -3.68 -4.59 -0.59
CA TRP A 49 -4.98 -3.91 -0.48
C TRP A 49 -5.82 -4.45 0.67
N GLY A 50 -6.81 -3.65 1.06
CA GLY A 50 -7.83 -4.06 2.02
C GLY A 50 -8.89 -3.00 2.26
N LEU A 51 -10.03 -3.44 2.79
CA LEU A 51 -11.12 -2.60 3.27
C LEU A 51 -11.03 -2.50 4.80
N CYS A 52 -10.74 -1.31 5.32
CA CYS A 52 -10.74 -1.07 6.77
C CYS A 52 -12.11 -0.57 7.22
N LYS A 53 -12.71 -1.21 8.22
CA LYS A 53 -13.90 -0.68 8.87
C LYS A 53 -13.58 0.66 9.52
N GLY A 54 -14.29 1.71 9.12
CA GLY A 54 -14.10 3.07 9.59
C GLY A 54 -15.24 3.53 10.51
N SER A 55 -15.18 4.80 10.92
CA SER A 55 -16.25 5.47 11.67
C SER A 55 -17.44 5.88 10.78
N GLY A 56 -17.33 5.71 9.46
CA GLY A 56 -18.39 6.00 8.50
C GLY A 56 -19.13 4.75 8.04
N SER A 57 -20.16 4.95 7.22
CA SER A 57 -21.01 3.88 6.67
C SER A 57 -20.35 3.04 5.58
N LYS A 58 -19.22 3.50 5.01
CA LYS A 58 -18.45 2.78 3.99
C LYS A 58 -17.04 2.48 4.52
N PRO A 59 -16.50 1.26 4.31
CA PRO A 59 -15.13 0.96 4.69
C PRO A 59 -14.14 1.78 3.86
N TYR A 60 -12.98 2.09 4.46
CA TYR A 60 -11.91 2.79 3.78
C TYR A 60 -11.12 1.83 2.89
N ARG A 61 -11.13 2.11 1.58
CA ARG A 61 -10.30 1.41 0.60
C ARG A 61 -8.86 1.84 0.79
N THR A 62 -7.98 0.90 1.06
CA THR A 62 -6.55 1.14 1.25
C THR A 62 -5.77 0.28 0.26
N VAL A 63 -4.84 0.91 -0.45
CA VAL A 63 -3.91 0.25 -1.39
C VAL A 63 -2.50 0.76 -1.08
N VAL A 64 -1.53 -0.14 -1.14
CA VAL A 64 -0.11 0.16 -1.03
C VAL A 64 0.63 -0.51 -2.18
N ASP A 65 1.57 0.22 -2.76
CA ASP A 65 2.59 -0.31 -3.67
C ASP A 65 3.93 -0.33 -2.92
N THR A 66 4.43 -1.53 -2.64
CA THR A 66 5.67 -1.74 -1.87
C THR A 66 6.94 -1.64 -2.72
N THR A 67 6.86 -1.46 -4.04
CA THR A 67 8.04 -1.35 -4.93
C THR A 67 8.70 0.03 -4.85
N GLY A 68 7.89 1.07 -4.69
CA GLY A 68 8.31 2.45 -4.46
C GLY A 68 7.33 3.09 -3.48
N PRO A 69 7.50 2.85 -2.16
CA PRO A 69 6.48 2.97 -1.13
C PRO A 69 5.44 4.05 -1.41
N ALA A 70 4.31 3.66 -1.98
CA ALA A 70 3.22 4.58 -2.32
C ALA A 70 1.93 4.07 -1.71
N TYR A 71 1.08 4.99 -1.27
CA TYR A 71 -0.11 4.67 -0.50
C TYR A 71 -1.31 5.41 -1.08
N LYS A 72 -2.47 4.76 -1.12
CA LYS A 72 -3.76 5.41 -1.36
C LYS A 72 -4.75 4.90 -0.34
N CYS A 73 -5.41 5.82 0.34
CA CYS A 73 -6.49 5.50 1.26
C CYS A 73 -7.64 6.48 1.04
N SER A 74 -8.88 6.00 1.07
CA SER A 74 -10.07 6.85 0.94
C SER A 74 -10.43 7.63 2.21
N CYS A 75 -9.63 7.54 3.28
CA CYS A 75 -9.88 8.29 4.51
C CYS A 75 -9.52 9.79 4.36
N PRO A 76 -10.16 10.70 5.10
CA PRO A 76 -9.92 12.15 5.00
C PRO A 76 -8.61 12.62 5.68
N SER A 77 -7.71 11.70 6.03
CA SER A 77 -6.47 12.05 6.73
C SER A 77 -5.52 12.81 5.81
N ARG A 78 -4.91 13.88 6.33
CA ARG A 78 -3.84 14.62 5.65
C ARG A 78 -2.44 14.07 5.93
N LYS A 79 -2.33 12.99 6.72
CA LYS A 79 -1.07 12.36 7.08
C LYS A 79 -0.73 11.24 6.10
N PHE A 80 0.53 11.17 5.69
CA PHE A 80 0.97 10.21 4.69
C PHE A 80 2.30 9.56 5.11
N PRO A 81 2.34 8.24 5.33
CA PRO A 81 1.22 7.28 5.33
C PRO A 81 0.18 7.57 6.42
N CYS A 82 -1.09 7.31 6.13
CA CYS A 82 -2.15 7.41 7.14
C CYS A 82 -2.17 6.14 8.02
N LYS A 83 -2.90 6.18 9.14
CA LYS A 83 -3.04 5.03 10.05
C LYS A 83 -3.55 3.75 9.38
N HIS A 84 -4.39 3.86 8.34
CA HIS A 84 -4.93 2.69 7.64
C HIS A 84 -3.87 2.05 6.74
N ALA A 85 -3.07 2.84 6.04
CA ALA A 85 -1.95 2.32 5.25
C ALA A 85 -0.92 1.60 6.13
N LEU A 86 -0.58 2.20 7.29
CA LEU A 86 0.27 1.55 8.29
C LEU A 86 -0.38 0.27 8.83
N GLY A 87 -1.67 0.33 9.20
CA GLY A 87 -2.40 -0.83 9.72
C GLY A 87 -2.46 -2.00 8.73
N LEU A 88 -2.68 -1.74 7.43
CA LEU A 88 -2.69 -2.77 6.40
C LEU A 88 -1.34 -3.45 6.25
N LEU A 89 -0.26 -2.65 6.23
CA LEU A 89 1.09 -3.17 6.14
C LEU A 89 1.48 -3.96 7.41
N LEU A 90 1.07 -3.49 8.59
CA LEU A 90 1.29 -4.21 9.85
C LEU A 90 0.51 -5.52 9.88
N LEU A 91 -0.73 -5.53 9.38
CA LEU A 91 -1.51 -6.76 9.26
C LEU A 91 -0.78 -7.77 8.38
N ARG A 92 -0.33 -7.35 7.20
CA ARG A 92 0.47 -8.19 6.30
C ARG A 92 1.77 -8.62 6.98
N ALA A 93 2.47 -7.75 7.70
CA ALA A 93 3.72 -8.05 8.39
C ALA A 93 3.57 -9.03 9.56
N ALA A 94 2.39 -9.08 10.20
CA ALA A 94 2.11 -9.93 11.34
C ALA A 94 1.56 -11.31 10.93
N ASP A 95 0.68 -11.38 9.93
CA ASP A 95 0.03 -12.62 9.52
C ASP A 95 -0.23 -12.68 8.00
N ASP A 96 0.38 -13.66 7.31
CA ASP A 96 0.16 -13.90 5.88
C ASP A 96 -1.24 -14.45 5.60
N ALA A 97 -1.86 -15.15 6.54
CA ALA A 97 -3.23 -15.65 6.37
C ALA A 97 -4.26 -14.52 6.40
N ALA A 98 -3.97 -13.44 7.14
CA ALA A 98 -4.83 -12.26 7.22
C ALA A 98 -4.79 -11.39 5.94
N VAL A 99 -3.75 -11.52 5.14
CA VAL A 99 -3.61 -10.86 3.83
C VAL A 99 -3.15 -11.93 2.83
N PRO A 100 -4.07 -12.74 2.29
CA PRO A 100 -3.72 -13.84 1.39
C PRO A 100 -3.24 -13.33 0.03
N ALA A 101 -2.49 -14.16 -0.69
CA ALA A 101 -2.15 -13.88 -2.07
C ALA A 101 -3.42 -13.91 -2.93
N GLY A 102 -3.57 -12.96 -3.86
CA GLY A 102 -4.75 -12.90 -4.72
C GLY A 102 -4.60 -11.90 -5.87
N SER A 103 -5.69 -11.73 -6.61
CA SER A 103 -5.82 -10.68 -7.61
C SER A 103 -6.42 -9.42 -6.98
N PRO A 104 -5.91 -8.22 -7.30
CA PRO A 104 -6.48 -7.00 -6.78
C PRO A 104 -7.90 -6.80 -7.32
N PRO A 105 -8.85 -6.30 -6.50
CA PRO A 105 -10.14 -5.83 -7.00
C PRO A 105 -9.97 -4.59 -7.89
N ASP A 106 -10.94 -4.30 -8.75
CA ASP A 106 -10.88 -3.22 -9.77
C ASP A 106 -10.36 -1.88 -9.23
N TRP A 107 -10.81 -1.47 -8.05
CA TRP A 107 -10.42 -0.20 -7.43
C TRP A 107 -8.95 -0.16 -6.98
N ALA A 108 -8.37 -1.31 -6.65
CA ALA A 108 -6.96 -1.45 -6.31
C ALA A 108 -6.13 -1.58 -7.59
N GLU A 109 -6.59 -2.39 -8.54
CA GLU A 109 -5.95 -2.60 -9.83
C GLU A 109 -5.79 -1.29 -10.61
N GLU A 110 -6.87 -0.51 -10.75
CA GLU A 110 -6.87 0.78 -11.44
C GLU A 110 -5.77 1.70 -10.90
N TRP A 111 -5.64 1.77 -9.57
CA TRP A 111 -4.63 2.63 -8.95
C TRP A 111 -3.20 2.08 -9.11
N LEU A 112 -3.00 0.77 -8.90
CA LEU A 112 -1.69 0.12 -9.02
C LEU A 112 -1.16 0.22 -10.45
N THR A 113 -1.99 -0.05 -11.45
CA THR A 113 -1.63 0.06 -12.87
C THR A 113 -1.29 1.50 -13.25
N GLY A 114 -2.12 2.47 -12.86
CA GLY A 114 -1.81 3.88 -13.08
C GLY A 114 -0.52 4.34 -12.37
N ARG A 115 -0.21 3.77 -11.20
CA ARG A 115 1.01 4.09 -10.44
C ARG A 115 2.26 3.56 -11.13
N ARG A 116 2.21 2.32 -11.61
CA ARG A 116 3.29 1.66 -12.36
C ARG A 116 3.61 2.42 -13.66
N ALA A 117 2.59 2.74 -14.45
CA ALA A 117 2.76 3.52 -15.68
C ALA A 117 3.42 4.91 -15.44
N ARG A 118 3.07 5.58 -14.33
CA ARG A 118 3.72 6.84 -13.93
C ARG A 118 5.16 6.64 -13.47
N ALA A 119 5.47 5.53 -12.80
CA ALA A 119 6.83 5.21 -12.38
C ALA A 119 7.74 4.96 -13.61
N GLU A 120 7.24 4.22 -14.59
CA GLU A 120 7.95 3.94 -15.86
C GLU A 120 8.21 5.21 -16.67
N THR A 121 7.20 6.08 -16.80
CA THR A 121 7.36 7.37 -17.49
C THR A 121 8.41 8.26 -16.81
N LYS A 122 8.48 8.26 -15.47
CA LYS A 122 9.46 9.05 -14.71
C LYS A 122 10.88 8.44 -14.72
N ALA A 123 10.99 7.14 -14.96
CA ALA A 123 12.28 6.45 -15.05
C ALA A 123 12.92 6.57 -16.44
N ARG A 124 12.14 6.91 -17.47
CA ARG A 124 12.69 7.28 -18.78
C ARG A 124 13.28 8.70 -18.66
N PRO A 125 14.58 8.92 -18.93
CA PRO A 125 15.11 10.27 -18.99
C PRO A 125 14.30 11.05 -20.04
N ALA A 126 13.92 12.28 -19.72
CA ALA A 126 13.45 13.22 -20.71
C ALA A 126 14.60 13.41 -21.71
N GLY A 127 14.52 12.71 -22.85
CA GLY A 127 15.35 13.00 -24.00
C GLY A 127 14.95 14.38 -24.49
N ASP A 128 15.86 15.33 -24.27
CA ASP A 128 16.23 16.42 -25.17
C ASP A 128 15.16 16.85 -26.19
N GLU A 129 14.45 17.93 -25.89
CA GLU A 129 13.98 18.88 -26.92
C GLU A 129 14.48 20.27 -26.51
N GLY A 130 15.78 20.47 -26.70
CA GLY A 130 16.41 21.76 -26.83
C GLY A 130 16.56 22.12 -28.31
N ALA A 131 15.79 23.12 -28.73
CA ALA A 131 16.12 24.14 -29.74
C ALA A 131 16.95 23.75 -30.98
N ALA A 132 16.36 23.93 -32.16
CA ALA A 132 17.07 24.49 -33.30
C ALA A 132 16.21 25.63 -33.90
N GLY A 133 16.71 26.85 -33.71
CA GLY A 133 16.40 27.99 -34.57
C GLY A 133 17.31 28.01 -35.80
#